data_AF-A0A3G9GGH3-F1
#
_entry.id   AF-A0A3G9GGH3-F1
#
_cell.length_a   1.000
_cell.length_b   1.000
_cell.length_c   1.000
_cell.angle_alpha   90.00
_cell.angle_beta   90.00
_cell.angle_gamma   90.00
#
_symmetry.space_group_name_H-M   'P 1'
#
loop_
_entity.id
_entity.type
_entity.pdbx_description
1 polymer ?
#
loop_
_entity_poly.entity_id
_entity_poly.type
_entity_poly.pdbx_seq_one_letter_code
_entity_poly.pdbx_strand_id
1 'polypeptide(L)'
;MEPDADHHTLGLTVLQALQNSRTLSNEECETTDFFDLTAGKLRYQAWYQELMQRYGYKTKKALFKNMQLCGIHCVNGIITIIPYRHEKLEAWGGDGIEESDYVVLSTASTPEEIGAGLRLAISRCR
;
A
#
# COMPACT_ATOMS: atom_id res chain seq x y z
N MET A 1 -9.24 7.89 -3.60
CA MET A 1 -10.09 8.16 -2.42
C MET A 1 -9.66 9.49 -1.85
N GLU A 2 -10.59 10.25 -1.31
CA GLU A 2 -10.25 11.50 -0.64
C GLU A 2 -9.48 11.23 0.67
N PRO A 3 -8.55 12.12 1.08
CA PRO A 3 -7.75 11.93 2.29
C PRO A 3 -8.56 11.81 3.58
N ASP A 4 -9.81 12.26 3.60
CA ASP A 4 -10.76 12.28 4.72
C ASP A 4 -11.82 11.19 4.64
N ALA A 5 -11.68 10.22 3.72
CA ALA A 5 -12.59 9.07 3.65
C ALA A 5 -12.76 8.38 5.01
N ASP A 6 -14.00 8.03 5.33
CA ASP A 6 -14.37 7.33 6.57
C ASP A 6 -13.74 5.93 6.66
N HIS A 7 -13.68 5.38 7.88
CA HIS A 7 -13.02 4.10 8.08
C HIS A 7 -13.76 2.96 7.38
N HIS A 8 -15.08 2.94 7.39
CA HIS A 8 -15.87 1.92 6.68
C HIS A 8 -15.46 1.80 5.20
N THR A 9 -15.41 2.92 4.48
CA THR A 9 -15.02 2.99 3.06
C THR A 9 -13.57 2.58 2.86
N LEU A 10 -12.67 3.01 3.75
CA LEU A 10 -11.27 2.57 3.74
C LEU A 10 -11.14 1.05 3.92
N GLY A 11 -11.83 0.47 4.89
CA GLY A 11 -11.78 -0.97 5.15
C GLY A 11 -12.35 -1.79 4.00
N LEU A 12 -13.46 -1.36 3.40
CA LEU A 12 -13.99 -2.01 2.20
C LEU A 12 -12.97 -1.99 1.05
N THR A 13 -12.29 -0.86 0.86
CA THR A 13 -11.27 -0.73 -0.19
C THR A 13 -10.07 -1.64 0.07
N VAL A 14 -9.62 -1.74 1.32
CA VAL A 14 -8.55 -2.68 1.72
C VAL A 14 -8.96 -4.12 1.44
N LEU A 15 -10.16 -4.54 1.85
CA LEU A 15 -10.67 -5.89 1.62
C LEU A 15 -10.78 -6.20 0.12
N GLN A 16 -11.31 -5.27 -0.67
CA GLN A 16 -11.43 -5.44 -2.12
C GLN A 16 -10.06 -5.57 -2.80
N ALA A 17 -9.07 -4.78 -2.37
CA ALA A 17 -7.70 -4.86 -2.89
C ALA A 17 -7.05 -6.21 -2.54
N LEU A 18 -7.23 -6.70 -1.30
CA LEU A 18 -6.72 -8.00 -0.86
C LEU A 18 -7.36 -9.16 -1.64
N GLN A 19 -8.66 -9.10 -1.92
CA GLN A 19 -9.37 -10.11 -2.73
C GLN A 19 -8.84 -10.22 -4.16
N ASN A 20 -8.32 -9.12 -4.72
CA ASN A 20 -7.76 -9.08 -6.07
C ASN A 20 -6.26 -9.41 -6.10
N SER A 21 -5.62 -9.61 -4.95
CA SER A 21 -4.21 -10.04 -4.88
C SER A 21 -4.07 -11.47 -5.41
N ARG A 22 -3.07 -11.71 -6.25
CA ARG A 22 -2.84 -13.02 -6.90
C ARG A 22 -1.58 -13.69 -6.35
N THR A 23 -1.67 -15.00 -6.16
CA THR A 23 -0.48 -15.87 -6.02
C THR A 23 -0.16 -16.42 -7.40
N LEU A 24 0.94 -15.96 -7.99
CA LEU A 24 1.34 -16.39 -9.34
C LEU A 24 2.02 -17.77 -9.28
N SER A 25 1.66 -18.64 -10.22
CA SER A 25 2.38 -19.88 -10.47
C SER A 25 3.75 -19.59 -11.10
N ASN A 26 4.68 -20.56 -11.03
CA ASN A 26 5.98 -20.43 -11.69
C ASN A 26 5.84 -20.20 -13.20
N GLU A 27 4.88 -20.86 -13.85
CA GLU A 27 4.59 -20.65 -15.27
C GLU A 27 4.14 -19.22 -15.54
N GLU A 28 3.22 -18.66 -14.75
CA GLU A 28 2.81 -17.25 -14.89
C GLU A 28 3.99 -16.29 -14.67
N CYS A 29 4.89 -16.59 -13.72
CA CYS A 29 6.09 -15.79 -13.49
C CYS A 29 7.02 -15.76 -14.72
N GLU A 30 7.11 -16.87 -15.46
CA GLU A 30 7.99 -17.01 -16.63
C GLU A 30 7.34 -16.52 -17.94
N THR A 31 6.02 -16.66 -18.06
CA THR A 31 5.28 -16.42 -19.31
C THR A 31 4.63 -15.03 -19.38
N THR A 32 4.45 -14.35 -18.25
CA THR A 32 3.89 -13.00 -18.20
C THR A 32 4.96 -11.93 -18.01
N ASP A 33 4.60 -10.66 -18.24
CA ASP A 33 5.48 -9.52 -18.03
C ASP A 33 5.48 -9.02 -16.57
N PHE A 34 4.96 -9.81 -15.61
CA PHE A 34 4.73 -9.37 -14.25
C PHE A 34 6.03 -8.97 -13.54
N PHE A 35 7.08 -9.78 -13.71
CA PHE A 35 8.42 -9.51 -13.17
C PHE A 35 9.41 -8.97 -14.23
N ASP A 36 8.94 -8.68 -15.45
CA ASP A 36 9.80 -8.08 -16.48
C ASP A 36 10.27 -6.69 -16.04
N LEU A 37 11.58 -6.45 -16.11
CA LEU A 37 12.22 -5.23 -15.62
C LEU A 37 11.75 -3.99 -16.41
N THR A 38 11.57 -4.13 -17.72
CA THR A 38 11.24 -3.00 -18.60
C THR A 38 9.76 -2.64 -18.44
N ALA A 39 8.88 -3.63 -18.51
CA ALA A 39 7.45 -3.49 -18.29
C ALA A 39 7.17 -2.98 -16.86
N GLY A 40 7.88 -3.47 -15.85
CA GLY A 40 7.79 -2.98 -14.47
C GLY A 40 8.13 -1.49 -14.34
N LYS A 41 9.23 -1.04 -14.97
CA LYS A 41 9.61 0.39 -14.99
C LYS A 41 8.54 1.25 -15.68
N LEU A 42 7.99 0.78 -16.80
CA LEU A 42 6.93 1.48 -17.53
C LEU A 42 5.64 1.58 -16.72
N ARG A 43 5.22 0.49 -16.05
CA ARG A 43 4.05 0.48 -15.16
C ARG A 43 4.23 1.44 -13.98
N TYR A 44 5.40 1.42 -13.32
CA TYR A 44 5.71 2.35 -12.24
C TYR A 44 5.68 3.81 -12.72
N GLN A 45 6.25 4.07 -13.90
CA GLN A 45 6.24 5.40 -14.50
C GLN A 45 4.83 5.90 -14.81
N ALA A 46 4.00 5.06 -15.42
CA ALA A 46 2.61 5.39 -15.70
C ALA A 46 1.84 5.72 -14.42
N TRP A 47 2.01 4.93 -13.37
CA TRP A 47 1.35 5.13 -12.07
C TRP A 47 1.63 6.50 -11.46
N TYR A 48 2.91 6.90 -11.31
CA TYR A 48 3.19 8.20 -10.67
C TYR A 48 2.81 9.37 -11.58
N GLN A 49 2.87 9.22 -12.90
CA GLN A 49 2.43 10.26 -13.85
C GLN A 49 0.92 10.49 -13.78
N GLU A 50 0.12 9.41 -13.68
CA GLU A 50 -1.32 9.51 -13.46
C GLU A 50 -1.64 10.26 -12.16
N LEU A 51 -0.95 9.93 -11.06
CA LEU A 51 -1.11 10.66 -9.79
C LEU A 51 -0.73 12.14 -9.91
N MET A 52 0.37 12.44 -10.60
CA MET A 52 0.79 13.82 -10.82
C MET A 52 -0.24 14.61 -11.63
N GLN A 53 -0.79 14.02 -12.69
CA GLN A 53 -1.82 14.64 -13.51
C GLN A 53 -3.12 14.85 -12.72
N ARG A 54 -3.58 13.80 -12.01
CA ARG A 54 -4.84 13.81 -11.26
C ARG A 54 -4.85 14.86 -10.14
N TYR A 55 -3.75 15.02 -9.43
CA TYR A 55 -3.66 15.92 -8.26
C TYR A 55 -2.86 17.20 -8.55
N GLY A 56 -2.47 17.45 -9.80
CA GLY A 56 -1.82 18.70 -10.22
C GLY A 56 -0.38 18.89 -9.71
N TYR A 57 0.34 17.81 -9.38
CA TYR A 57 1.74 17.90 -8.96
C TYR A 57 2.64 18.21 -10.15
N LYS A 58 3.36 19.33 -10.08
CA LYS A 58 4.30 19.76 -11.15
C LYS A 58 5.61 18.97 -11.18
N THR A 59 6.00 18.36 -10.06
CA THR A 59 7.26 17.63 -9.96
C THR A 59 7.07 16.33 -9.18
N LYS A 60 7.86 15.32 -9.54
CA LYS A 60 7.94 14.05 -8.83
C LYS A 60 8.26 14.25 -7.35
N LYS A 61 9.19 15.18 -7.05
CA LYS A 61 9.53 15.57 -5.68
C LYS A 61 8.32 16.05 -4.88
N ALA A 62 7.44 16.86 -5.49
CA ALA A 62 6.27 17.38 -4.81
C ALA A 62 5.22 16.29 -4.50
N LEU A 63 5.07 15.30 -5.39
CA LEU A 63 4.20 14.14 -5.15
C LEU A 63 4.70 13.31 -3.96
N PHE A 64 5.99 12.99 -3.93
CA PHE A 64 6.50 12.00 -2.99
C PHE A 64 6.96 12.56 -1.65
N LYS A 65 7.32 13.85 -1.53
CA LYS A 65 7.98 14.41 -0.32
C LYS A 65 7.30 14.12 1.03
N ASN A 66 5.99 13.93 1.04
CA ASN A 66 5.18 13.69 2.23
C ASN A 66 4.37 12.39 2.12
N MET A 67 4.71 11.51 1.18
CA MET A 67 3.95 10.30 0.92
C MET A 67 4.35 9.23 1.94
N GLN A 68 3.38 8.77 2.72
CA GLN A 68 3.53 7.65 3.63
C GLN A 68 3.16 6.35 2.90
N LEU A 69 3.72 5.23 3.36
CA LEU A 69 3.44 3.90 2.84
C LEU A 69 3.15 2.93 3.99
N CYS A 70 2.11 2.13 3.84
CA CYS A 70 1.89 0.95 4.65
C CYS A 70 1.80 -0.29 3.73
N GLY A 71 2.44 -1.38 4.13
CA GLY A 71 2.20 -2.70 3.55
C GLY A 71 0.97 -3.33 4.18
N ILE A 72 0.17 -4.04 3.39
CA ILE A 72 -0.97 -4.83 3.91
C ILE A 72 -0.78 -6.26 3.43
N HIS A 73 -0.69 -7.18 4.38
CA HIS A 73 -0.53 -8.61 4.10
C HIS A 73 -1.68 -9.37 4.75
N CYS A 74 -2.27 -10.33 4.02
CA CYS A 74 -3.34 -11.17 4.54
C CYS A 74 -2.99 -12.65 4.33
N VAL A 75 -2.89 -13.40 5.43
CA VAL A 75 -2.62 -14.84 5.39
C VAL A 75 -3.36 -15.53 6.53
N ASN A 76 -3.97 -16.70 6.25
CA ASN A 76 -4.69 -17.50 7.24
C ASN A 76 -5.73 -16.72 8.07
N GLY A 77 -6.44 -15.77 7.44
CA GLY A 77 -7.46 -14.97 8.11
C GLY A 77 -6.92 -13.85 9.01
N ILE A 78 -5.62 -13.55 8.92
CA ILE A 78 -4.96 -12.47 9.67
C ILE A 78 -4.51 -11.40 8.68
N ILE A 79 -4.93 -10.16 8.93
CA ILE A 79 -4.50 -8.96 8.21
C ILE A 79 -3.43 -8.27 9.07
N THR A 80 -2.23 -8.12 8.52
CA THR A 80 -1.13 -7.37 9.13
C THR A 80 -0.87 -6.11 8.31
N ILE A 81 -1.04 -4.94 8.94
CA ILE A 81 -0.75 -3.64 8.36
C ILE A 81 0.59 -3.14 8.93
N ILE A 82 1.56 -2.94 8.05
CA ILE A 82 2.96 -2.67 8.37
C ILE A 82 3.26 -1.21 8.00
N PRO A 83 3.51 -0.31 8.97
CA PRO A 83 4.00 1.03 8.66
C PRO A 83 5.44 0.98 8.13
N TYR A 84 5.83 1.99 7.36
CA TYR A 84 7.20 2.13 6.90
C TYR A 84 7.77 3.53 7.21
N ARG A 85 9.09 3.59 7.28
CA ARG A 85 9.87 4.82 7.30
C ARG A 85 10.11 5.31 5.87
N HIS A 86 9.92 6.60 5.61
CA HIS A 86 10.23 7.23 4.32
C HIS A 86 11.73 7.56 4.22
N GLU A 87 12.53 6.62 3.72
CA GLU A 87 13.99 6.70 3.73
C GLU A 87 14.58 7.56 2.61
N LYS A 88 14.00 7.47 1.41
CA LYS A 88 14.37 8.27 0.24
C LYS A 88 13.11 8.72 -0.45
N LEU A 89 13.25 9.67 -1.37
CA LEU A 89 12.11 10.25 -2.08
C LEU A 89 11.11 9.20 -2.58
N GLU A 90 11.57 8.09 -3.13
CA GLU A 90 10.72 7.01 -3.67
C GLU A 90 10.98 5.65 -2.99
N ALA A 91 11.59 5.65 -1.80
CA ALA A 91 11.91 4.43 -1.08
C ALA A 91 11.44 4.52 0.36
N TRP A 92 10.73 3.48 0.79
CA TRP A 92 10.30 3.28 2.16
C TRP A 92 10.92 1.99 2.68
N GLY A 93 11.36 2.00 3.93
CA GLY A 93 12.01 0.87 4.57
C GLY A 93 11.54 0.66 6.00
N GLY A 94 11.99 -0.43 6.61
CA GLY A 94 11.58 -0.82 7.96
C GLY A 94 12.46 -0.23 9.06
N ASP A 95 13.44 0.63 8.74
CA ASP A 95 14.35 1.16 9.77
C ASP A 95 13.58 1.92 10.86
N GLY A 96 13.79 1.49 12.10
CA GLY A 96 13.09 2.01 13.26
C GLY A 96 11.62 1.59 13.37
N ILE A 97 11.09 0.72 12.50
CA ILE A 97 9.78 0.10 12.67
C ILE A 97 9.95 -1.25 13.35
N GLU A 98 9.23 -1.45 14.45
CA GLU A 98 9.23 -2.71 15.20
C GLU A 98 7.94 -3.51 14.95
N GLU A 99 7.93 -4.81 15.25
CA GLU A 99 6.70 -5.63 15.15
C GLU A 99 5.57 -5.11 16.05
N SER A 100 5.93 -4.44 17.15
CA SER A 100 5.00 -3.75 18.05
C SER A 100 4.30 -2.55 17.39
N ASP A 101 4.89 -1.98 16.33
CA ASP A 101 4.28 -0.92 15.52
C ASP A 101 3.26 -1.46 14.52
N TYR A 102 3.21 -2.77 14.27
CA TYR A 102 2.25 -3.36 13.33
C TYR A 102 0.83 -3.28 13.88
N VAL A 103 -0.14 -3.21 12.97
CA VAL A 103 -1.56 -3.36 13.30
C VAL A 103 -2.02 -4.71 12.80
N VAL A 104 -2.39 -5.60 13.72
CA VAL A 104 -2.81 -6.97 13.42
C VAL A 104 -4.31 -7.10 13.68
N LEU A 105 -5.05 -7.53 12.67
CA LEU A 105 -6.51 -7.67 12.69
C LEU A 105 -6.91 -9.04 12.14
N SER A 106 -8.13 -9.48 12.46
CA SER A 106 -8.73 -10.63 11.80
C SER A 106 -9.44 -10.21 10.51
N THR A 107 -9.54 -11.08 9.51
CA THR A 107 -10.44 -10.90 8.37
C THR A 107 -11.92 -10.91 8.76
N ALA A 108 -12.26 -11.36 9.98
CA ALA A 108 -13.61 -11.26 10.54
C ALA A 108 -13.91 -9.88 11.14
N SER A 109 -12.91 -8.99 11.24
CA SER A 109 -13.13 -7.61 11.70
C SER A 109 -14.03 -6.87 10.72
N THR A 110 -14.81 -5.93 11.25
CA THR A 110 -15.67 -5.08 10.43
C THR A 110 -14.85 -4.17 9.52
N PRO A 111 -15.41 -3.70 8.39
CA PRO A 111 -14.73 -2.72 7.55
C PRO A 111 -14.32 -1.45 8.31
N GLU A 112 -15.15 -0.98 9.26
CA GLU A 112 -14.82 0.15 10.12
C GLU A 112 -13.54 -0.09 10.94
N GLU A 113 -13.39 -1.27 11.56
CA GLU A 113 -12.19 -1.64 12.32
C GLU A 113 -10.95 -1.75 11.43
N ILE A 114 -11.08 -2.30 10.22
CA ILE A 114 -9.98 -2.40 9.26
C ILE A 114 -9.53 -1.02 8.80
N GLY A 115 -10.47 -0.12 8.49
CA GLY A 115 -10.15 1.26 8.11
C GLY A 115 -9.51 2.05 9.25
N ALA A 116 -9.99 1.88 10.49
CA ALA A 116 -9.40 2.49 11.68
C ALA A 116 -7.99 1.95 11.92
N GLY A 117 -7.79 0.63 11.74
CA GLY A 117 -6.48 0.00 11.81
C GLY A 117 -5.50 0.53 10.77
N LEU A 118 -5.95 0.78 9.54
CA LEU A 118 -5.12 1.41 8.51
C LEU A 118 -4.71 2.83 8.90
N ARG A 119 -5.63 3.65 9.43
CA ARG A 119 -5.29 4.99 9.94
C ARG A 119 -4.29 4.94 11.09
N LEU A 120 -4.43 3.97 11.99
CA LEU A 120 -3.49 3.74 13.09
C LEU A 120 -2.10 3.33 12.57
N ALA A 121 -2.02 2.48 11.55
CA ALA A 121 -0.72 2.16 10.95
C ALA A 121 -0.09 3.39 10.27
N ILE A 122 -0.88 4.17 9.52
CA ILE A 122 -0.39 5.41 8.87
C ILE A 122 0.18 6.40 9.90
N SER A 123 -0.44 6.52 11.09
CA SER A 123 0.07 7.40 12.14
C SER A 123 1.37 6.90 12.80
N ARG A 124 1.75 5.63 12.57
CA ARG A 124 3.00 5.02 13.03
C ARG A 124 4.13 5.05 11.99
N CYS A 125 3.86 5.50 10.75
CA CYS A 125 4.90 5.71 9.74
C CYS A 125 5.91 6.78 10.20
N ARG A 126 7.16 6.67 9.73
CA ARG A 126 8.30 7.49 10.16
C ARG A 126 9.01 8.19 9.02
#